data_AF-A0A800FHN2-F1
#
_entry.id   AF-A0A800FHN2-F1
#
_cell.length_a   1.000
_cell.length_b   1.000
_cell.length_c   1.000
_cell.angle_alpha   90.00
_cell.angle_beta   90.00
_cell.angle_gamma   90.00
#
_symmetry.space_group_name_H-M   'P 1'
#
loop_
_entity.id
_entity.type
_entity.pdbx_description
1 polymer ?
#
loop_
_entity_poly.entity_id
_entity_poly.type
_entity_poly.pdbx_seq_one_letter_code
_entity_poly.pdbx_strand_id
1 'polypeptide(L)'
;MIRRFIDAFDVFFYKLFQESDSKRKGHLFEEHLVDWILTREYYDLLHLTQDGYTNFFRYVKSSEYPNFKFQDRIGGKKFWVEAKYRTAWLGDFPDQYIYFLTESQLERYKEVDKILPVFIAVGTGNKAHNPNQIYLIPVRFIKVAYKIYKKYLLPFEIDNAFKFPDEKKHELALPPQTLWERLDP
;
A
#
# COMPACT_ATOMS: atom_id res chain seq x y z
N MET A 1 -25.85 11.16 -29.93
CA MET A 1 -25.32 9.88 -29.40
C MET A 1 -24.16 10.13 -28.41
N ILE A 2 -24.31 11.06 -27.45
CA ILE A 2 -23.25 11.45 -26.47
C ILE A 2 -23.85 11.66 -25.04
N ARG A 3 -25.08 11.19 -24.77
CA ARG A 3 -25.73 11.33 -23.44
C ARG A 3 -25.90 10.03 -22.65
N ARG A 4 -25.60 8.86 -23.24
CA ARG A 4 -25.78 7.55 -22.58
C ARG A 4 -24.54 6.99 -21.88
N PHE A 5 -23.37 7.63 -22.03
CA PHE A 5 -22.11 7.19 -21.40
C PHE A 5 -21.86 7.83 -20.04
N ILE A 6 -22.39 9.04 -19.80
CA ILE A 6 -22.23 9.78 -18.53
C ILE A 6 -23.11 9.15 -17.44
N ASP A 7 -24.35 8.78 -17.76
CA ASP A 7 -25.28 8.18 -16.78
C ASP A 7 -24.83 6.82 -16.23
N ALA A 8 -24.15 6.01 -17.04
CA ALA A 8 -23.61 4.72 -16.60
C ALA A 8 -22.38 4.89 -15.69
N PHE A 9 -21.58 5.93 -15.94
CA PHE A 9 -20.45 6.30 -15.10
C PHE A 9 -20.95 6.86 -13.76
N ASP A 10 -21.94 7.75 -13.76
CA ASP A 10 -22.48 8.31 -12.51
C ASP A 10 -23.21 7.25 -11.67
N VAL A 11 -23.96 6.34 -12.29
CA VAL A 11 -24.57 5.18 -11.60
C VAL A 11 -23.52 4.19 -11.09
N PHE A 12 -22.39 4.05 -11.81
CA PHE A 12 -21.22 3.26 -11.42
C PHE A 12 -20.48 3.88 -10.21
N PHE A 13 -20.23 5.19 -10.22
CA PHE A 13 -19.67 5.92 -9.07
C PHE A 13 -20.63 5.91 -7.88
N TYR A 14 -21.93 6.10 -8.10
CA TYR A 14 -22.93 6.06 -7.03
C TYR A 14 -23.00 4.69 -6.32
N LYS A 15 -22.80 3.59 -7.06
CA LYS A 15 -22.67 2.24 -6.48
C LYS A 15 -21.31 2.01 -5.80
N LEU A 16 -20.23 2.59 -6.32
CA LEU A 16 -18.89 2.58 -5.72
C LEU A 16 -18.88 3.25 -4.32
N PHE A 17 -19.71 4.29 -4.11
CA PHE A 17 -19.84 4.97 -2.81
C PHE A 17 -20.66 4.21 -1.75
N GLN A 18 -21.15 2.99 -2.03
CA GLN A 18 -21.68 2.07 -0.99
C GLN A 18 -20.60 1.15 -0.39
N GLU A 19 -19.32 1.40 -0.64
CA GLU A 19 -18.23 0.69 0.01
C GLU A 19 -18.17 0.93 1.52
N SER A 20 -17.76 -0.10 2.28
CA SER A 20 -17.48 0.08 3.71
C SER A 20 -16.37 1.12 3.90
N ASP A 21 -16.45 1.93 4.97
CA ASP A 21 -15.47 3.00 5.24
C ASP A 21 -14.01 2.48 5.25
N SER A 22 -13.80 1.22 5.63
CA SER A 22 -12.51 0.55 5.57
C SER A 22 -11.98 0.37 4.14
N LYS A 23 -12.82 -0.04 3.19
CA LYS A 23 -12.43 -0.18 1.76
C LYS A 23 -12.07 1.16 1.16
N ARG A 24 -12.92 2.18 1.37
CA ARG A 24 -12.67 3.55 0.92
C ARG A 24 -11.36 4.11 1.48
N LYS A 25 -11.08 3.88 2.76
CA LYS A 25 -9.80 4.25 3.38
C LYS A 25 -8.62 3.49 2.78
N GLY A 26 -8.78 2.20 2.49
CA GLY A 26 -7.76 1.41 1.78
C GLY A 26 -7.43 2.04 0.43
N HIS A 27 -8.44 2.34 -0.37
CA HIS A 27 -8.27 2.94 -1.70
C HIS A 27 -7.63 4.32 -1.66
N LEU A 28 -8.04 5.19 -0.73
CA LEU A 28 -7.42 6.51 -0.55
C LEU A 28 -5.93 6.42 -0.17
N PHE A 29 -5.53 5.38 0.56
CA PHE A 29 -4.12 5.16 0.88
C PHE A 29 -3.35 4.58 -0.31
N GLU A 30 -3.98 3.70 -1.09
CA GLU A 30 -3.44 3.22 -2.36
C GLU A 30 -3.13 4.36 -3.33
N GLU A 31 -4.08 5.29 -3.53
CA GLU A 31 -3.88 6.50 -4.33
C GLU A 31 -2.72 7.35 -3.80
N HIS A 32 -2.68 7.57 -2.48
CA HIS A 32 -1.61 8.35 -1.85
C HIS A 32 -0.21 7.77 -2.10
N LEU A 33 -0.06 6.44 -2.05
CA LEU A 33 1.21 5.79 -2.35
C LEU A 33 1.66 6.05 -3.79
N VAL A 34 0.77 5.93 -4.77
CA VAL A 34 1.11 6.10 -6.19
C VAL A 34 1.40 7.56 -6.53
N ASP A 35 0.62 8.48 -5.98
CA ASP A 35 0.72 9.90 -6.33
C ASP A 35 1.92 10.59 -5.69
N TRP A 36 2.31 10.18 -4.48
CA TRP A 36 3.30 10.93 -3.69
C TRP A 36 4.58 10.15 -3.39
N ILE A 37 4.53 8.82 -3.28
CA ILE A 37 5.69 8.02 -2.84
C ILE A 37 6.31 7.28 -4.02
N LEU A 38 5.52 6.45 -4.71
CA LEU A 38 5.94 5.62 -5.83
C LEU A 38 5.60 6.31 -7.15
N THR A 39 6.12 7.53 -7.31
CA THR A 39 5.72 8.45 -8.36
C THR A 39 6.15 7.98 -9.75
N ARG A 40 5.42 8.44 -10.78
CA ARG A 40 5.69 8.16 -12.20
C ARG A 40 7.06 8.64 -12.70
N GLU A 41 7.74 9.51 -11.96
CA GLU A 41 9.11 9.93 -12.28
C GLU A 41 10.07 8.75 -12.12
N TYR A 42 9.85 7.93 -11.08
CA TYR A 42 10.74 6.84 -10.71
C TYR A 42 10.21 5.45 -11.11
N TYR A 43 8.90 5.27 -11.24
CA TYR A 43 8.32 3.94 -11.42
C TYR A 43 7.24 3.88 -12.51
N ASP A 44 7.25 2.79 -13.26
CA ASP A 44 6.15 2.38 -14.12
C ASP A 44 5.23 1.41 -13.37
N LEU A 45 3.92 1.70 -13.37
CA LEU A 45 2.90 0.80 -12.82
C LEU A 45 2.55 -0.28 -13.84
N LEU A 46 2.93 -1.53 -13.55
CA LEU A 46 2.73 -2.69 -14.43
C LEU A 46 1.47 -3.51 -14.08
N HIS A 47 0.99 -3.41 -12.84
CA HIS A 47 -0.19 -4.11 -12.37
C HIS A 47 -0.88 -3.31 -11.27
N LEU A 48 -2.21 -3.32 -11.31
CA LEU A 48 -3.10 -2.87 -10.25
C LEU A 48 -4.17 -3.96 -10.04
N THR A 49 -4.36 -4.40 -8.80
CA THR A 49 -5.43 -5.36 -8.48
C THR A 49 -6.79 -4.73 -8.75
N GLN A 50 -7.68 -5.48 -9.43
CA GLN A 50 -9.05 -5.02 -9.71
C GLN A 50 -9.89 -4.94 -8.44
N ASP A 51 -10.91 -4.09 -8.46
CA ASP A 51 -11.78 -3.85 -7.31
C ASP A 51 -12.47 -5.12 -6.76
N GLY A 52 -12.90 -5.03 -5.50
CA GLY A 52 -13.56 -6.13 -4.81
C GLY A 52 -14.93 -6.49 -5.39
N TYR A 53 -15.57 -5.60 -6.16
CA TYR A 53 -16.85 -5.87 -6.80
C TYR A 53 -16.68 -6.87 -7.95
N THR A 54 -15.67 -6.67 -8.79
CA THR A 54 -15.32 -7.58 -9.88
C THR A 54 -15.04 -8.99 -9.34
N ASN A 55 -14.27 -9.08 -8.24
CA ASN A 55 -13.98 -10.35 -7.56
C ASN A 55 -15.20 -11.02 -6.92
N PHE A 56 -16.18 -10.25 -6.44
CA PHE A 56 -17.41 -10.80 -5.86
C PHE A 56 -18.26 -11.54 -6.89
N PHE A 57 -18.38 -10.99 -8.11
CA PHE A 57 -19.13 -11.64 -9.20
C PHE A 57 -18.36 -12.79 -9.86
N ARG A 58 -17.04 -12.64 -9.99
CA ARG A 58 -16.18 -13.67 -10.56
C ARG A 58 -14.79 -13.52 -9.96
N TYR A 59 -14.42 -14.47 -9.10
CA TYR A 59 -13.10 -14.50 -8.50
C TYR A 59 -12.00 -14.42 -9.57
N VAL A 60 -11.20 -13.36 -9.53
CA VAL A 60 -10.08 -13.16 -10.44
C VAL A 60 -8.82 -13.61 -9.72
N LYS A 61 -8.22 -14.72 -10.15
CA LYS A 61 -7.04 -15.30 -9.50
C LYS A 61 -5.88 -14.31 -9.31
N SER A 62 -5.77 -13.28 -10.15
CA SER A 62 -4.74 -12.23 -9.98
C SER A 62 -4.94 -11.35 -8.75
N SER A 63 -6.13 -11.35 -8.11
CA SER A 63 -6.35 -10.72 -6.80
C SER A 63 -5.56 -11.40 -5.68
N GLU A 64 -4.89 -12.50 -5.99
CA GLU A 64 -3.97 -13.14 -5.09
C GLU A 64 -2.58 -12.50 -5.06
N TYR A 65 -2.25 -11.61 -6.01
CA TYR A 65 -1.00 -10.87 -5.94
C TYR A 65 -1.15 -9.62 -5.07
N PRO A 66 -0.03 -9.03 -4.63
CA PRO A 66 -0.06 -7.73 -3.97
C PRO A 66 -0.74 -6.66 -4.84
N ASN A 67 -1.28 -5.62 -4.19
CA ASN A 67 -2.04 -4.54 -4.86
C ASN A 67 -1.37 -4.01 -6.14
N PHE A 68 -0.06 -3.78 -6.11
CA PHE A 68 0.68 -3.16 -7.21
C PHE A 68 1.89 -3.97 -7.63
N LYS A 69 2.21 -3.90 -8.93
CA LYS A 69 3.54 -4.24 -9.47
C LYS A 69 4.15 -3.03 -10.12
N PHE A 70 5.38 -2.71 -9.73
CA PHE A 70 6.15 -1.61 -10.31
C PHE A 70 7.40 -2.10 -11.01
N GLN A 71 7.90 -1.26 -11.91
CA GLN A 71 9.25 -1.31 -12.45
C GLN A 71 9.94 0.02 -12.19
N ASP A 72 11.12 -0.01 -11.60
CA ASP A 72 11.93 1.20 -11.48
C ASP A 72 12.46 1.62 -12.87
N ARG A 73 12.51 2.93 -13.11
CA ARG A 73 12.92 3.50 -14.40
C ARG A 73 14.43 3.66 -14.55
N ILE A 74 15.19 3.53 -13.46
CA ILE A 74 16.65 3.78 -13.45
C ILE A 74 17.43 2.50 -13.80
N GLY A 75 17.18 1.43 -13.05
CA GLY A 75 17.79 0.11 -13.20
C GLY A 75 16.86 -0.96 -13.79
N GLY A 76 15.58 -0.67 -13.99
CA GLY A 76 14.64 -1.60 -14.63
C GLY A 76 14.18 -2.76 -13.72
N LYS A 77 14.53 -2.75 -12.43
CA LYS A 77 14.15 -3.82 -11.50
C LYS A 77 12.67 -3.70 -11.17
N LYS A 78 12.03 -4.84 -10.91
CA LYS A 78 10.59 -4.92 -10.64
C LYS A 78 10.35 -5.31 -9.18
N PHE A 79 9.21 -4.91 -8.64
CA PHE A 79 8.80 -5.28 -7.29
C PHE A 79 7.27 -5.22 -7.16
N TRP A 80 6.77 -5.84 -6.10
CA TRP A 80 5.38 -5.78 -5.71
C TRP A 80 5.20 -4.93 -4.45
N VAL A 81 4.03 -4.32 -4.32
CA VAL A 81 3.63 -3.57 -3.12
C VAL A 81 2.21 -3.95 -2.72
N GLU A 82 2.03 -4.33 -1.46
CA GLU A 82 0.73 -4.44 -0.80
C GLU A 82 0.50 -3.21 0.08
N ALA A 83 -0.66 -2.56 -0.01
CA ALA A 83 -1.02 -1.41 0.80
C ALA A 83 -1.95 -1.80 1.95
N LYS A 84 -1.62 -1.36 3.18
CA LYS A 84 -2.45 -1.55 4.37
C LYS A 84 -2.56 -0.26 5.17
N TYR A 85 -3.75 0.32 5.22
CA TYR A 85 -4.04 1.47 6.07
C TYR A 85 -4.75 1.09 7.37
N ARG A 86 -4.37 1.70 8.50
CA ARG A 86 -5.09 1.62 9.78
C ARG A 86 -5.21 3.00 10.40
N THR A 87 -6.38 3.33 10.94
CA THR A 87 -6.63 4.69 11.44
C THR A 87 -5.81 5.02 12.68
N ALA A 88 -5.57 4.04 13.54
CA ALA A 88 -4.86 4.25 14.79
C ALA A 88 -4.04 3.02 15.19
N TRP A 89 -3.00 3.27 15.98
CA TRP A 89 -2.33 2.24 16.76
C TRP A 89 -3.26 1.71 17.86
N LEU A 90 -3.19 0.41 18.10
CA LEU A 90 -3.82 -0.27 19.24
C LEU A 90 -2.77 -0.55 20.32
N GLY A 91 -3.23 -0.75 21.56
CA GLY A 91 -2.34 -0.99 22.70
C GLY A 91 -1.62 0.27 23.19
N ASP A 92 -0.86 0.11 24.26
CA ASP A 92 -0.16 1.20 24.94
C ASP A 92 1.33 1.22 24.59
N PHE A 93 1.98 2.35 24.82
CA PHE A 93 3.44 2.43 24.69
C PHE A 93 4.12 1.52 25.73
N PRO A 94 5.15 0.73 25.35
CA PRO A 94 5.85 0.67 24.05
C PRO A 94 5.32 -0.40 23.07
N ASP A 95 4.26 -1.12 23.43
CA ASP A 95 3.73 -2.29 22.69
C ASP A 95 2.53 -1.94 21.80
N GLN A 96 2.60 -0.78 21.15
CA GLN A 96 1.62 -0.35 20.17
C GLN A 96 1.67 -1.25 18.92
N TYR A 97 0.51 -1.62 18.38
CA TYR A 97 0.41 -2.54 17.24
C TYR A 97 -0.74 -2.21 16.30
N ILE A 98 -0.75 -2.84 15.13
CA ILE A 98 -1.88 -2.87 14.21
C ILE A 98 -2.16 -4.29 13.73
N TYR A 99 -3.40 -4.53 13.31
CA TYR A 99 -3.73 -5.71 12.51
C TYR A 99 -3.44 -5.46 11.03
N PHE A 100 -2.78 -6.37 10.30
CA PHE A 100 -2.35 -6.06 8.92
C PHE A 100 -2.61 -7.18 7.87
N LEU A 101 -2.03 -8.38 8.01
CA LEU A 101 -2.19 -9.52 7.09
C LEU A 101 -2.76 -10.74 7.79
N THR A 102 -3.45 -11.59 7.03
CA THR A 102 -3.74 -12.98 7.43
C THR A 102 -2.52 -13.88 7.21
N GLU A 103 -2.51 -15.08 7.80
CA GLU A 103 -1.44 -16.08 7.56
C GLU A 103 -1.33 -16.45 6.09
N SER A 104 -2.45 -16.77 5.45
CA SER A 104 -2.49 -17.13 4.03
C SER A 104 -1.92 -16.03 3.13
N GLN A 105 -2.21 -14.76 3.42
CA GLN A 105 -1.61 -13.64 2.68
C GLN A 105 -0.10 -13.57 2.89
N LEU A 106 0.37 -13.71 4.12
CA LEU A 106 1.81 -13.65 4.43
C LEU A 106 2.57 -14.78 3.74
N GLU A 107 2.08 -16.02 3.82
CA GLU A 107 2.68 -17.19 3.17
C GLU A 107 2.78 -16.99 1.67
N ARG A 108 1.67 -16.62 1.04
CA ARG A 108 1.61 -16.36 -0.40
C ARG A 108 2.57 -15.25 -0.81
N TYR A 109 2.63 -14.15 -0.07
CA TYR A 109 3.53 -13.04 -0.41
C TYR A 109 5.00 -13.42 -0.22
N LYS A 110 5.33 -14.29 0.75
CA LYS A 110 6.68 -14.88 0.87
C LYS A 110 7.04 -15.77 -0.33
N GLU A 111 6.10 -16.55 -0.85
CA GLU A 111 6.33 -17.32 -2.07
C GLU A 111 6.57 -16.41 -3.29
N VAL A 112 5.83 -15.31 -3.41
CA VAL A 112 6.06 -14.30 -4.45
C VAL A 112 7.43 -13.63 -4.27
N ASP A 113 7.85 -13.33 -3.03
CA ASP A 113 9.13 -12.67 -2.71
C ASP A 113 10.36 -13.47 -3.15
N LYS A 114 10.25 -14.80 -3.24
CA LYS A 114 11.32 -15.67 -3.77
C LYS A 114 11.63 -15.39 -5.25
N ILE A 115 10.66 -14.86 -5.99
CA ILE A 115 10.79 -14.55 -7.43
C ILE A 115 11.05 -13.06 -7.63
N LEU A 116 10.27 -12.23 -6.95
CA LEU A 116 10.34 -10.78 -7.09
C LEU A 116 10.07 -10.10 -5.75
N PRO A 117 10.89 -9.11 -5.33
CA PRO A 117 10.72 -8.46 -4.04
C PRO A 117 9.29 -7.98 -3.80
N VAL A 118 8.75 -8.28 -2.62
CA VAL A 118 7.44 -7.83 -2.16
C VAL A 118 7.62 -6.94 -0.95
N PHE A 119 7.06 -5.74 -1.05
CA PHE A 119 6.99 -4.79 0.05
C PHE A 119 5.55 -4.69 0.58
N ILE A 120 5.42 -4.49 1.88
CA ILE A 120 4.16 -4.13 2.53
C ILE A 120 4.26 -2.66 2.93
N ALA A 121 3.46 -1.81 2.29
CA ALA A 121 3.30 -0.42 2.67
C ALA A 121 2.22 -0.32 3.77
N VAL A 122 2.60 0.22 4.92
CA VAL A 122 1.70 0.41 6.07
C VAL A 122 1.55 1.90 6.33
N GLY A 123 0.33 2.41 6.17
CA GLY A 123 -0.05 3.78 6.55
C GLY A 123 -0.85 3.80 7.84
N THR A 124 -0.55 4.73 8.74
CA THR A 124 -1.30 4.86 10.00
C THR A 124 -1.40 6.29 10.54
N GLY A 125 -2.46 6.56 11.29
CA GLY A 125 -2.79 7.87 11.85
C GLY A 125 -3.48 8.79 10.84
N ASN A 126 -4.21 9.80 11.36
CA ASN A 126 -4.92 10.83 10.59
C ASN A 126 -5.85 10.27 9.50
N LYS A 127 -5.71 10.73 8.24
CA LYS A 127 -6.56 10.35 7.10
C LYS A 127 -5.78 9.45 6.16
N ALA A 128 -6.46 8.52 5.50
CA ALA A 128 -5.81 7.58 4.58
C ALA A 128 -5.03 8.23 3.43
N HIS A 129 -5.50 9.36 2.90
CA HIS A 129 -4.80 10.14 1.86
C HIS A 129 -3.73 11.09 2.42
N ASN A 130 -3.50 11.07 3.73
CA ASN A 130 -2.51 11.88 4.44
C ASN A 130 -2.20 11.24 5.81
N PRO A 131 -1.64 10.02 5.82
CA PRO A 131 -1.35 9.32 7.07
C PRO A 131 -0.25 10.07 7.84
N ASN A 132 -0.20 9.88 9.16
CA ASN A 132 0.86 10.52 9.95
C ASN A 132 2.20 9.78 9.83
N GLN A 133 2.15 8.48 9.55
CA GLN A 133 3.33 7.63 9.48
C GLN A 133 3.14 6.61 8.36
N ILE A 134 4.18 6.40 7.56
CA ILE A 134 4.22 5.40 6.51
C ILE A 134 5.47 4.55 6.66
N TYR A 135 5.29 3.24 6.55
CA TYR A 135 6.35 2.25 6.60
C TYR A 135 6.34 1.43 5.31
N LEU A 136 7.51 1.02 4.84
CA LEU A 136 7.64 0.14 3.67
C LEU A 136 8.57 -1.02 3.99
N ILE A 137 7.98 -2.18 4.29
CA ILE A 137 8.68 -3.33 4.86
C ILE A 137 8.82 -4.43 3.80
N PRO A 138 10.02 -4.93 3.50
CA PRO A 138 10.19 -6.16 2.75
C PRO A 138 9.51 -7.33 3.46
N VAL A 139 8.66 -8.08 2.76
CA VAL A 139 7.86 -9.15 3.38
C VAL A 139 8.74 -10.25 4.00
N ARG A 140 9.97 -10.43 3.50
CA ARG A 140 10.98 -11.36 4.04
C ARG A 140 11.35 -11.10 5.51
N PHE A 141 11.18 -9.87 6.00
CA PHE A 141 11.44 -9.54 7.40
C PHE A 141 10.24 -9.77 8.32
N ILE A 142 9.07 -10.06 7.75
CA ILE A 142 7.85 -10.28 8.53
C ILE A 142 7.76 -11.74 8.95
N LYS A 143 7.93 -11.99 10.25
CA LYS A 143 7.95 -13.34 10.83
C LYS A 143 6.56 -13.89 11.12
N VAL A 144 5.67 -13.05 11.63
CA VAL A 144 4.33 -13.45 12.10
C VAL A 144 3.25 -12.63 11.39
N ALA A 145 2.12 -13.28 11.13
CA ALA A 145 0.93 -12.63 10.58
C ALA A 145 0.07 -11.99 11.68
N TYR A 146 -1.09 -11.46 11.27
CA TYR A 146 -2.11 -10.79 12.07
C TYR A 146 -1.67 -9.48 12.71
N LYS A 147 -0.69 -9.47 13.60
CA LYS A 147 -0.26 -8.30 14.37
C LYS A 147 1.19 -7.93 14.07
N ILE A 148 1.42 -6.63 13.88
CA ILE A 148 2.77 -6.07 13.80
C ILE A 148 2.89 -4.89 14.76
N TYR A 149 3.96 -4.90 15.56
CA TYR A 149 4.21 -3.86 16.56
C TYR A 149 5.01 -2.71 15.98
N LYS A 150 4.67 -1.49 16.39
CA LYS A 150 5.29 -0.24 15.95
C LYS A 150 6.82 -0.28 16.06
N LYS A 151 7.34 -0.80 17.17
CA LYS A 151 8.80 -0.90 17.42
C LYS A 151 9.55 -1.70 16.34
N TYR A 152 8.91 -2.68 15.70
CA TYR A 152 9.51 -3.46 14.60
C TYR A 152 9.38 -2.78 13.24
N LEU A 153 8.53 -1.75 13.14
CA LEU A 153 8.32 -0.97 11.92
C LEU A 153 9.27 0.22 11.82
N LEU A 154 9.80 0.71 12.94
CA LEU A 154 10.66 1.91 12.98
C LEU A 154 11.83 1.90 11.99
N PRO A 155 12.56 0.78 11.76
CA PRO A 155 13.64 0.77 10.76
C PRO A 155 13.17 0.96 9.31
N PHE A 156 11.88 0.77 9.05
CA PHE A 156 11.28 0.81 7.71
C PHE A 156 10.43 2.06 7.47
N GLU A 157 10.54 3.08 8.34
CA GLU A 157 9.80 4.33 8.23
C GLU A 157 10.26 5.11 6.99
N ILE A 158 9.30 5.60 6.20
CA ILE A 158 9.56 6.37 4.97
C ILE A 158 8.91 7.76 5.00
N ASP A 159 7.91 7.95 5.86
CA ASP A 159 7.29 9.25 6.13
C ASP A 159 6.82 9.29 7.59
N ASN A 160 7.01 10.44 8.23
CA ASN A 160 6.57 10.69 9.60
C ASN A 160 6.34 12.18 9.85
N ALA A 161 5.07 12.59 9.84
CA ALA A 161 4.63 13.96 10.06
C ALA A 161 5.03 14.54 11.44
N PHE A 162 5.37 13.70 12.43
CA PHE A 162 5.82 14.16 13.74
C PHE A 162 7.33 14.44 13.79
N LYS A 163 8.11 13.82 12.90
CA LYS A 163 9.55 14.06 12.79
C LYS A 163 9.85 15.21 11.83
N PHE A 164 9.02 15.37 10.80
CA PHE A 164 9.21 16.36 9.75
C PHE A 164 7.94 17.21 9.59
N PRO A 165 7.62 18.09 10.56
CA PRO A 165 6.40 18.90 10.50
C PRO A 165 6.40 19.92 9.36
N ASP A 166 7.59 20.31 8.89
CA ASP A 166 7.80 21.34 7.87
C ASP A 166 8.26 20.77 6.51
N GLU A 167 8.44 19.44 6.38
CA GLU A 167 8.76 18.84 5.08
C GLU A 167 7.61 19.09 4.10
N LYS A 168 7.95 19.72 2.98
CA LYS A 168 6.99 19.91 1.91
C LYS A 168 6.68 18.53 1.34
N LYS A 169 5.40 18.18 1.26
CA LYS A 169 4.89 16.91 0.69
C LYS A 169 5.45 16.52 -0.70
N HIS A 170 6.08 17.47 -1.40
CA HIS A 170 6.74 17.26 -2.68
C HIS A 170 8.05 16.46 -2.59
N GLU A 171 8.59 16.24 -1.38
CA GLU A 171 9.83 15.47 -1.14
C GLU A 171 9.57 14.01 -0.72
N LEU A 172 8.30 13.58 -0.66
CA LEU A 172 7.93 12.21 -0.25
C LEU A 172 8.23 11.13 -1.30
N ALA A 173 8.60 11.53 -2.52
CA ALA A 173 8.90 10.59 -3.60
C ALA A 173 10.09 9.72 -3.20
N LEU A 174 9.90 8.39 -3.17
CA LEU A 174 10.91 7.44 -2.74
C LEU A 174 11.79 7.06 -3.94
N PRO A 175 13.07 7.48 -4.02
CA PRO A 175 13.93 7.16 -5.15
C PRO A 175 14.27 5.66 -5.19
N PRO A 176 14.50 5.07 -6.39
CA PRO A 176 14.79 3.65 -6.52
C PRO A 176 15.99 3.17 -5.70
N GLN A 177 17.05 3.96 -5.62
CA GLN A 177 18.22 3.61 -4.82
C GLN A 177 17.83 3.38 -3.36
N THR A 178 17.12 4.33 -2.76
CA THR A 178 16.64 4.27 -1.39
C THR A 178 15.68 3.10 -1.18
N LEU A 179 14.79 2.81 -2.14
CA LEU A 179 13.94 1.61 -2.10
C LEU A 179 14.78 0.32 -2.02
N TRP A 180 15.79 0.18 -2.87
CA TRP A 180 16.57 -1.06 -2.98
C TRP A 180 17.49 -1.31 -1.79
N GLU A 181 18.00 -0.25 -1.15
CA GLU A 181 18.78 -0.34 0.09
C GLU A 181 17.98 -1.02 1.22
N ARG A 182 16.64 -0.99 1.18
CA ARG A 182 15.79 -1.62 2.20
C ARG A 182 15.78 -3.14 2.16
N LEU A 183 16.25 -3.77 1.07
CA LEU A 183 16.29 -5.23 0.99
C LEU A 183 17.38 -5.84 1.87
N ASP A 184 18.40 -5.06 2.22
CA ASP A 184 19.54 -5.42 3.06
C ASP A 184 19.80 -4.32 4.11
N PRO A 185 18.85 -4.11 5.06
CA PRO A 185 18.86 -2.99 6.01
C PRO A 185 19.84 -3.17 7.18
#